data_AF-A0A3B1JIL5-F1
#
_entry.id   AF-A0A3B1JIL5-F1
#
_cell.length_a   1.000
_cell.length_b   1.000
_cell.length_c   1.000
_cell.angle_alpha   90.00
_cell.angle_beta   90.00
_cell.angle_gamma   90.00
#
_symmetry.space_group_name_H-M   'P 1'
#
loop_
_entity.id
_entity.type
_entity.pdbx_description
1 polymer ?
#
loop_
_entity_poly.entity_id
_entity_poly.type
_entity_poly.pdbx_seq_one_letter_code
_entity_poly.pdbx_strand_id
1 'polypeptide(L)'
;MYFLYNFGKNVKKKKKTFRIVSALIDMRGIKGEIIFHQSSPFDLTTLTVNLTNLNGRVGPYHVHLFPTPTQRSPPESTCSNDNLGGHWNPFGVNTQVGVYPPPYGSTHDLYEVGDLSSRHGSLANAVDFQASFTDWNLPLFGQNSIVGRLSMQIYLFFKPLKTSKQVLKTLKSAQIVRQTLFIHTVP
;
A
#
# COMPACT_ATOMS: atom_id res chain seq x y z
N MET A 1 52.35 22.07 22.93
CA MET A 1 51.12 22.27 23.72
C MET A 1 49.98 21.61 22.95
N TYR A 2 49.61 20.38 23.30
CA TYR A 2 48.56 19.61 22.62
C TYR A 2 47.29 19.59 23.47
N PHE A 3 46.16 20.07 22.93
CA PHE A 3 44.85 19.87 23.54
C PHE A 3 44.26 18.54 23.09
N LEU A 4 44.24 17.55 23.99
CA LEU A 4 43.50 16.31 23.82
C LEU A 4 42.02 16.52 24.19
N TYR A 5 41.14 16.61 23.20
CA TYR A 5 39.69 16.57 23.45
C TYR A 5 39.18 15.12 23.39
N ASN A 6 39.07 14.49 24.56
CA ASN A 6 38.43 13.19 24.71
C ASN A 6 36.90 13.30 24.56
N PHE A 7 36.35 12.92 23.40
CA PHE A 7 34.90 12.85 23.20
C PHE A 7 34.31 11.49 23.62
N GLY A 8 34.44 11.18 24.91
CA GLY A 8 33.76 10.04 25.51
C GLY A 8 32.24 10.25 25.58
N LYS A 9 31.50 9.80 24.57
CA LYS A 9 30.03 9.70 24.64
C LYS A 9 29.58 8.25 24.51
N ASN A 10 28.99 7.73 25.58
CA ASN A 10 28.22 6.49 25.60
C ASN A 10 26.95 6.66 24.73
N VAL A 11 27.11 6.49 23.41
CA VAL A 11 25.97 6.39 22.49
C VAL A 11 25.27 5.08 22.77
N LYS A 12 24.18 5.13 23.56
CA LYS A 12 23.24 4.02 23.69
C LYS A 12 22.74 3.67 22.27
N LYS A 13 23.23 2.57 21.70
CA LYS A 13 22.77 2.06 20.40
C LYS A 13 21.27 1.71 20.51
N LYS A 14 20.38 2.66 20.18
CA LYS A 14 18.96 2.36 20.01
C LYS A 14 18.85 1.31 18.91
N LYS A 15 18.17 0.19 19.21
CA LYS A 15 17.91 -0.88 18.26
C LYS A 15 17.20 -0.28 17.04
N LYS A 16 17.83 -0.31 15.85
CA LYS A 16 17.22 0.18 14.60
C LYS A 16 16.07 -0.77 14.25
N THR A 17 14.87 -0.42 14.68
CA THR A 17 13.66 -1.19 14.36
C THR A 17 13.23 -0.83 12.95
N PHE A 18 13.57 -1.66 11.98
CA PHE A 18 12.95 -1.61 10.66
C PHE A 18 11.48 -2.01 10.75
N ARG A 19 10.69 -1.64 9.74
CA ARG A 19 9.30 -2.08 9.57
C ARG A 19 9.13 -2.75 8.22
N ILE A 20 8.45 -3.89 8.22
CA ILE A 20 7.94 -4.57 7.03
C ILE A 20 6.44 -4.70 7.23
N VAL A 21 5.67 -4.36 6.20
CA VAL A 21 4.23 -4.63 6.16
C VAL A 21 3.87 -5.25 4.82
N SER A 22 3.04 -6.28 4.84
CA SER A 22 2.68 -7.07 3.67
C SER A 22 1.16 -7.08 3.51
N ALA A 23 0.68 -6.63 2.37
CA ALA A 23 -0.69 -6.82 1.92
C ALA A 23 -0.73 -8.07 1.02
N LEU A 24 -1.31 -9.16 1.54
CA LEU A 24 -1.45 -10.42 0.81
C LEU A 24 -2.74 -10.41 -0.01
N ILE A 25 -2.64 -10.83 -1.27
CA ILE A 25 -3.73 -10.82 -2.24
C ILE A 25 -3.97 -12.26 -2.71
N ASP A 26 -5.17 -12.78 -2.41
CA ASP A 26 -5.70 -14.01 -3.01
C ASP A 26 -7.22 -13.84 -3.17
N MET A 27 -7.65 -13.29 -4.30
CA MET A 27 -9.08 -13.08 -4.56
C MET A 27 -9.42 -13.02 -6.06
N ARG A 28 -10.58 -13.61 -6.43
CA ARG A 28 -11.09 -13.70 -7.82
C ARG A 28 -10.05 -14.26 -8.82
N GLY A 29 -9.15 -15.12 -8.31
CA GLY A 29 -8.06 -15.77 -9.04
C GLY A 29 -6.75 -14.98 -9.13
N ILE A 30 -6.74 -13.70 -8.74
CA ILE A 30 -5.51 -12.89 -8.66
C ILE A 30 -4.75 -13.27 -7.41
N LYS A 31 -3.44 -13.47 -7.53
CA LYS A 31 -2.57 -13.92 -6.44
C LYS A 31 -1.28 -13.12 -6.37
N GLY A 32 -0.82 -12.85 -5.16
CA GLY A 32 0.48 -12.22 -4.92
C GLY A 32 0.53 -11.40 -3.64
N GLU A 33 1.44 -10.45 -3.59
CA GLU A 33 1.64 -9.58 -2.44
C GLU A 33 2.16 -8.19 -2.83
N ILE A 34 1.87 -7.23 -1.95
CA ILE A 34 2.50 -5.91 -1.93
C ILE A 34 3.24 -5.76 -0.61
N ILE A 35 4.55 -5.58 -0.66
CA ILE A 35 5.42 -5.41 0.51
C ILE A 35 5.89 -3.97 0.59
N PHE A 36 5.76 -3.38 1.78
CA PHE A 36 6.35 -2.11 2.15
C PHE A 36 7.47 -2.37 3.17
N HIS A 37 8.67 -1.87 2.93
CA HIS A 37 9.81 -1.99 3.84
C HIS A 37 10.46 -0.63 4.08
N GLN A 38 10.69 -0.27 5.35
CA GLN A 38 11.38 0.95 5.72
C GLN A 38 12.36 0.66 6.87
N SER A 39 13.65 0.92 6.63
CA SER A 39 14.72 0.54 7.57
C SER A 39 14.69 1.35 8.88
N SER A 40 14.15 2.57 8.88
CA SER A 40 13.91 3.41 10.07
C SER A 40 13.03 4.62 9.69
N PRO A 41 12.61 5.48 10.64
CA PRO A 41 11.80 6.67 10.35
C PRO A 41 12.42 7.69 9.39
N PHE A 42 13.73 7.59 9.11
CA PHE A 42 14.47 8.52 8.24
C PHE A 42 14.92 7.90 6.91
N ASP A 43 14.75 6.58 6.74
CA ASP A 43 15.05 5.90 5.47
C ASP A 43 13.84 5.96 4.53
N LEU A 44 14.04 5.82 3.22
CA LEU A 44 12.93 5.71 2.27
C LEU A 44 12.17 4.39 2.45
N THR A 45 10.89 4.37 2.06
CA THR A 45 10.11 3.14 1.99
C THR A 45 10.33 2.48 0.63
N THR A 46 10.77 1.22 0.63
CA THR A 46 10.73 0.36 -0.55
C THR A 46 9.33 -0.23 -0.67
N LEU A 47 8.71 -0.06 -1.84
CA LEU A 47 7.46 -0.70 -2.24
C LEU A 47 7.81 -1.80 -3.26
N THR A 48 7.49 -3.05 -2.95
CA THR A 48 7.64 -4.18 -3.88
C THR A 48 6.28 -4.77 -4.18
N VAL A 49 5.91 -4.81 -5.46
CA VAL A 49 4.65 -5.37 -5.95
C VAL A 49 4.97 -6.64 -6.72
N ASN A 50 4.29 -7.75 -6.40
CA ASN A 50 4.37 -8.99 -7.16
C ASN A 50 2.99 -9.62 -7.24
N LEU A 51 2.31 -9.45 -8.38
CA LEU A 51 0.94 -9.88 -8.62
C LEU A 51 0.85 -10.68 -9.92
N THR A 52 0.05 -11.74 -9.90
CA THR A 52 -0.16 -12.65 -11.02
C THR A 52 -1.63 -12.82 -11.37
N ASN A 53 -1.90 -13.22 -12.62
CA ASN A 53 -3.23 -13.51 -13.15
C ASN A 53 -4.17 -12.27 -13.11
N LEU A 54 -3.62 -11.07 -13.30
CA LEU A 54 -4.36 -9.82 -13.41
C LEU A 54 -5.26 -9.83 -14.67
N ASN A 55 -4.73 -10.30 -15.80
CA ASN A 55 -5.42 -10.43 -17.10
C ASN A 55 -6.09 -9.16 -17.61
N GLY A 56 -5.49 -8.00 -17.34
CA GLY A 56 -6.05 -6.67 -17.63
C GLY A 56 -7.31 -6.34 -16.84
N ARG A 57 -7.71 -7.19 -15.89
CA ARG A 57 -8.91 -6.99 -15.07
C ARG A 57 -8.67 -5.99 -13.96
N VAL A 58 -7.43 -5.65 -13.61
CA VAL A 58 -7.09 -4.73 -12.52
C VAL A 58 -6.89 -3.30 -13.06
N GLY A 59 -7.22 -2.30 -12.24
CA GLY A 59 -7.03 -0.88 -12.48
C GLY A 59 -6.13 -0.23 -11.41
N PRO A 60 -6.48 0.98 -10.92
CA PRO A 60 -5.70 1.65 -9.88
C PRO A 60 -5.60 0.89 -8.54
N TYR A 61 -4.62 1.27 -7.73
CA TYR A 61 -4.34 0.73 -6.39
C TYR A 61 -3.89 1.82 -5.40
N HIS A 62 -4.53 1.90 -4.23
CA HIS A 62 -4.31 2.98 -3.24
C HIS A 62 -4.42 2.52 -1.78
N VAL A 63 -3.74 3.17 -0.83
CA VAL A 63 -3.98 3.02 0.61
C VAL A 63 -5.18 3.86 1.03
N HIS A 64 -6.14 3.29 1.78
CA HIS A 64 -7.29 4.01 2.32
C HIS A 64 -7.11 4.41 3.81
N LEU A 65 -8.11 5.09 4.39
CA LEU A 65 -8.09 5.52 5.79
C LEU A 65 -8.22 4.37 6.79
N PHE A 66 -9.11 3.41 6.51
CA PHE A 66 -9.54 2.36 7.44
C PHE A 66 -9.33 0.96 6.86
N PRO A 67 -8.79 0.00 7.64
CA PRO A 67 -8.56 -1.37 7.18
C PRO A 67 -9.88 -2.09 6.87
N THR A 68 -9.81 -3.10 6.00
CA THR A 68 -10.99 -3.82 5.51
C THR A 68 -11.81 -4.45 6.67
N PRO A 69 -13.15 -4.24 6.72
CA PRO A 69 -13.98 -4.78 7.79
C PRO A 69 -13.99 -6.31 7.74
N THR A 70 -13.77 -6.94 8.89
CA THR A 70 -13.52 -8.38 9.00
C THR A 70 -14.74 -9.28 8.79
N GLN A 71 -15.97 -8.76 8.85
CA GLN A 71 -17.16 -9.61 8.92
C GLN A 71 -18.53 -9.00 8.55
N ARG A 72 -18.65 -7.68 8.28
CA ARG A 72 -19.96 -7.00 8.22
C ARG A 72 -20.50 -6.66 6.83
N SER A 73 -19.68 -6.69 5.79
CA SER A 73 -20.04 -6.15 4.47
C SER A 73 -20.10 -7.28 3.43
N PRO A 74 -21.10 -7.28 2.51
CA PRO A 74 -21.10 -8.17 1.35
C PRO A 74 -19.76 -8.13 0.60
N PRO A 75 -19.25 -9.27 0.07
CA PRO A 75 -17.91 -9.37 -0.54
C PRO A 75 -17.62 -8.38 -1.69
N GLU A 76 -18.65 -7.82 -2.29
CA GLU A 76 -18.53 -6.78 -3.32
C GLU A 76 -18.32 -5.40 -2.71
N SER A 77 -19.10 -5.06 -1.67
CA SER A 77 -19.01 -3.77 -0.95
C SER A 77 -17.93 -3.70 0.15
N THR A 78 -17.35 -4.84 0.58
CA THR A 78 -16.26 -4.95 1.57
C THR A 78 -15.12 -3.95 1.33
N CYS A 79 -14.97 -3.54 0.08
CA CYS A 79 -13.90 -2.75 -0.48
C CYS A 79 -14.40 -1.40 -1.03
N SER A 80 -15.59 -0.95 -0.63
CA SER A 80 -16.15 0.37 -1.01
C SER A 80 -15.60 1.49 -0.13
N ASN A 81 -15.67 2.72 -0.63
CA ASN A 81 -15.30 3.93 0.13
C ASN A 81 -16.12 4.08 1.43
N ASP A 82 -17.35 3.54 1.49
CA ASP A 82 -18.18 3.56 2.71
C ASP A 82 -17.58 2.70 3.84
N ASN A 83 -16.81 1.66 3.47
CA ASN A 83 -16.17 0.75 4.41
C ASN A 83 -14.72 1.12 4.74
N LEU A 84 -14.00 1.73 3.79
CA LEU A 84 -12.57 2.04 3.93
C LEU A 84 -12.26 3.54 4.13
N GLY A 85 -13.24 4.41 3.90
CA GLY A 85 -13.03 5.84 3.71
C GLY A 85 -12.42 6.15 2.32
N GLY A 86 -12.04 7.41 2.12
CA GLY A 86 -11.27 7.81 0.94
C GLY A 86 -9.81 7.34 0.97
N HIS A 87 -9.01 7.84 0.03
CA HIS A 87 -7.57 7.60 0.00
C HIS A 87 -6.86 8.26 1.19
N TRP A 88 -5.74 7.69 1.61
CA TRP A 88 -4.93 8.24 2.69
C TRP A 88 -4.24 9.54 2.27
N ASN A 89 -4.83 10.67 2.66
CA ASN A 89 -4.38 12.02 2.30
C ASN A 89 -4.19 12.92 3.54
N PRO A 90 -3.17 12.65 4.39
CA PRO A 90 -2.93 13.40 5.63
C PRO A 90 -2.45 14.84 5.42
N PHE A 91 -2.09 15.21 4.20
CA PHE A 91 -1.60 16.56 3.86
C PHE A 91 -2.64 17.42 3.13
N GLY A 92 -3.83 16.87 2.83
CA GLY A 92 -4.88 17.62 2.14
C GLY A 92 -4.53 18.02 0.70
N VAL A 93 -3.79 17.16 -0.01
CA VAL A 93 -3.48 17.33 -1.45
C VAL A 93 -4.79 17.51 -2.21
N ASN A 94 -4.88 18.53 -3.07
CA ASN A 94 -6.09 18.81 -3.85
C ASN A 94 -6.29 17.74 -4.93
N THR A 95 -7.36 16.96 -4.81
CA THR A 95 -7.74 15.89 -5.74
C THR A 95 -8.79 16.29 -6.78
N GLN A 96 -9.07 17.59 -6.95
CA GLN A 96 -10.02 18.07 -7.95
C GLN A 96 -9.61 17.67 -9.37
N VAL A 97 -10.60 17.25 -10.17
CA VAL A 97 -10.43 16.88 -11.58
C VAL A 97 -9.82 18.04 -12.36
N GLY A 98 -8.78 17.76 -13.14
CA GLY A 98 -8.02 18.76 -13.90
C GLY A 98 -6.85 19.40 -13.13
N VAL A 99 -6.78 19.21 -11.81
CA VAL A 99 -5.58 19.51 -10.98
C VAL A 99 -4.83 18.22 -10.66
N TYR A 100 -5.56 17.12 -10.46
CA TYR A 100 -5.03 15.83 -10.05
C TYR A 100 -5.30 14.72 -11.09
N PRO A 101 -4.39 13.74 -11.27
CA PRO A 101 -3.05 13.67 -10.67
C PRO A 101 -2.09 14.71 -11.27
N PRO A 102 -1.03 15.12 -10.53
CA PRO A 102 0.00 15.98 -11.07
C PRO A 102 0.78 15.27 -12.19
N PRO A 103 1.47 16.00 -13.08
CA PRO A 103 2.19 15.42 -14.21
C PRO A 103 3.18 14.31 -13.81
N TYR A 104 3.33 13.29 -14.66
CA TYR A 104 4.27 12.19 -14.40
C TYR A 104 5.70 12.70 -14.12
N GLY A 105 6.34 12.13 -13.09
CA GLY A 105 7.66 12.59 -12.62
C GLY A 105 7.62 13.77 -11.64
N SER A 106 6.43 14.22 -11.22
CA SER A 106 6.28 15.18 -10.13
C SER A 106 6.85 14.66 -8.80
N THR A 107 7.16 15.58 -7.89
CA THR A 107 7.62 15.25 -6.54
C THR A 107 6.50 14.54 -5.74
N HIS A 108 6.86 13.54 -4.91
CA HIS A 108 5.86 12.62 -4.31
C HIS A 108 4.91 13.30 -3.32
N ASP A 109 5.26 14.48 -2.79
CA ASP A 109 4.41 15.33 -1.94
C ASP A 109 3.18 15.90 -2.68
N LEU A 110 3.24 16.01 -4.01
CA LEU A 110 2.11 16.45 -4.85
C LEU A 110 1.07 15.35 -5.09
N TYR A 111 1.32 14.12 -4.64
CA TYR A 111 0.38 13.00 -4.69
C TYR A 111 -0.19 12.71 -3.30
N GLU A 112 -1.43 12.23 -3.22
CA GLU A 112 -1.96 11.70 -1.97
C GLU A 112 -1.03 10.60 -1.43
N VAL A 113 -0.79 10.54 -0.11
CA VAL A 113 0.13 9.55 0.49
C VAL A 113 -0.30 8.12 0.15
N GLY A 114 -1.60 7.88 0.00
CA GLY A 114 -2.15 6.60 -0.41
C GLY A 114 -2.20 6.33 -1.91
N ASP A 115 -2.04 7.31 -2.80
CA ASP A 115 -2.19 7.07 -4.24
C ASP A 115 -0.91 6.52 -4.87
N LEU A 116 -0.80 5.18 -4.88
CA LEU A 116 0.35 4.50 -5.45
C LEU A 116 0.28 4.43 -6.99
N SER A 117 -0.91 4.44 -7.59
CA SER A 117 -1.06 4.32 -9.05
C SER A 117 -0.63 5.55 -9.82
N SER A 118 -1.01 6.74 -9.37
CA SER A 118 -0.58 7.97 -10.04
C SER A 118 0.93 8.24 -9.85
N ARG A 119 1.52 7.71 -8.77
CA ARG A 119 2.93 7.90 -8.40
C ARG A 119 3.87 6.86 -9.02
N HIS A 120 3.51 5.57 -8.97
CA HIS A 120 4.34 4.44 -9.38
C HIS A 120 3.84 3.71 -10.65
N GLY A 121 2.80 4.24 -11.28
CA GLY A 121 2.15 3.64 -12.45
C GLY A 121 0.99 2.71 -12.07
N SER A 122 -0.03 2.68 -12.93
CA SER A 122 -1.25 1.87 -12.75
C SER A 122 -1.04 0.41 -13.16
N LEU A 123 -1.80 -0.50 -12.53
CA LEU A 123 -1.86 -1.92 -12.91
C LEU A 123 -2.83 -2.18 -14.09
N ALA A 124 -3.43 -1.12 -14.66
CA ALA A 124 -4.32 -1.20 -15.81
C ALA A 124 -3.71 -1.97 -16.99
N ASN A 125 -4.47 -2.92 -17.54
CA ASN A 125 -4.08 -3.79 -18.66
C ASN A 125 -2.92 -4.77 -18.40
N ALA A 126 -2.32 -4.81 -17.20
CA ALA A 126 -1.27 -5.78 -16.87
C ALA A 126 -1.82 -7.22 -16.86
N VAL A 127 -1.04 -8.20 -17.36
CA VAL A 127 -1.37 -9.64 -17.27
C VAL A 127 -0.84 -10.22 -15.96
N ASP A 128 0.43 -9.95 -15.69
CA ASP A 128 1.11 -10.09 -14.41
C ASP A 128 1.88 -8.78 -14.17
N PHE A 129 2.27 -8.49 -12.93
CA PHE A 129 3.01 -7.28 -12.59
C PHE A 129 4.01 -7.53 -11.47
N GLN A 130 5.29 -7.30 -11.76
CA GLN A 130 6.37 -7.35 -10.78
C GLN A 130 7.22 -6.09 -10.90
N ALA A 131 7.31 -5.31 -9.82
CA ALA A 131 8.09 -4.09 -9.77
C ALA A 131 8.57 -3.78 -8.34
N SER A 132 9.61 -2.97 -8.23
CA SER A 132 10.04 -2.40 -6.95
C SER A 132 10.35 -0.91 -7.12
N PHE A 133 9.85 -0.11 -6.20
CA PHE A 133 9.93 1.35 -6.19
C PHE A 133 10.51 1.83 -4.86
N THR A 134 11.07 3.04 -4.85
CA THR A 134 11.40 3.78 -3.63
C THR A 134 10.44 4.95 -3.47
N ASP A 135 9.98 5.18 -2.25
CA ASP A 135 9.00 6.21 -1.95
C ASP A 135 9.38 6.97 -0.67
N TRP A 136 9.48 8.29 -0.80
CA TRP A 136 9.77 9.20 0.30
C TRP A 136 8.52 9.79 0.95
N ASN A 137 7.35 9.68 0.31
CA ASN A 137 6.06 10.13 0.84
C ASN A 137 5.12 8.94 1.13
N LEU A 138 5.66 7.87 1.74
CA LEU A 138 4.92 6.66 2.12
C LEU A 138 5.43 6.06 3.43
N PRO A 139 5.34 6.78 4.57
CA PRO A 139 6.03 6.40 5.80
C PRO A 139 5.40 5.18 6.52
N LEU A 140 6.26 4.31 7.05
CA LEU A 140 5.89 3.22 7.98
C LEU A 140 6.05 3.63 9.45
N PHE A 141 6.50 4.84 9.76
CA PHE A 141 6.63 5.40 11.11
C PHE A 141 5.95 6.77 11.23
N GLY A 142 5.78 7.24 12.47
CA GLY A 142 5.20 8.56 12.76
C GLY A 142 3.68 8.62 12.56
N GLN A 143 3.12 9.83 12.73
CA GLN A 143 1.67 10.07 12.71
C GLN A 143 1.05 9.75 11.34
N ASN A 144 1.78 10.04 10.26
CA ASN A 144 1.27 9.89 8.89
C ASN A 144 1.43 8.46 8.35
N SER A 145 1.75 7.51 9.23
CA SER A 145 2.07 6.15 8.83
C SER A 145 0.89 5.41 8.18
N ILE A 146 1.19 4.65 7.13
CA ILE A 146 0.25 3.70 6.51
C ILE A 146 0.06 2.41 7.34
N VAL A 147 0.92 2.12 8.33
CA VAL A 147 0.79 0.89 9.13
C VAL A 147 -0.49 0.90 9.96
N GLY A 148 -1.31 -0.14 9.83
CA GLY A 148 -2.62 -0.23 10.45
C GLY A 148 -3.76 0.31 9.58
N ARG A 149 -3.44 1.08 8.53
CA ARG A 149 -4.40 1.62 7.54
C ARG A 149 -4.50 0.79 6.28
N LEU A 150 -3.74 -0.29 6.14
CA LEU A 150 -3.61 -1.06 4.89
C LEU A 150 -4.83 -1.95 4.61
N SER A 151 -5.95 -1.31 4.30
CA SER A 151 -6.68 -1.64 3.08
C SER A 151 -6.01 -0.89 1.91
N MET A 152 -5.07 -1.56 1.25
CA MET A 152 -4.80 -1.26 -0.14
C MET A 152 -6.02 -1.64 -0.98
N GLN A 153 -6.71 -0.66 -1.54
CA GLN A 153 -7.78 -0.94 -2.48
C GLN A 153 -7.20 -1.14 -3.86
N ILE A 154 -7.40 -2.31 -4.45
CA ILE A 154 -7.15 -2.55 -5.87
C ILE A 154 -8.51 -2.51 -6.57
N TYR A 155 -8.63 -1.75 -7.66
CA TYR A 155 -9.81 -1.71 -8.52
C TYR A 155 -9.79 -2.84 -9.55
N LEU A 156 -10.96 -3.34 -9.95
CA LEU A 156 -11.11 -4.22 -11.11
C LEU A 156 -11.98 -3.59 -12.19
N PHE A 157 -11.50 -3.58 -13.43
CA PHE A 157 -12.24 -3.34 -14.66
C PHE A 157 -12.75 -4.67 -15.22
N PHE A 158 -14.07 -4.82 -15.40
CA PHE A 158 -14.67 -6.02 -15.98
C PHE A 158 -14.86 -5.90 -17.49
N LYS A 159 -14.37 -6.90 -18.23
CA LYS A 159 -15.05 -7.39 -19.43
C LYS A 159 -15.88 -8.62 -19.02
N PRO A 160 -17.12 -8.78 -19.49
CA PRO A 160 -18.04 -9.76 -18.93
C PRO A 160 -17.66 -11.20 -19.30
N LEU A 161 -17.23 -11.98 -18.30
CA LEU A 161 -17.01 -13.43 -18.42
C LEU A 161 -17.55 -14.18 -17.18
N LYS A 162 -17.98 -15.42 -17.41
CA LYS A 162 -18.86 -16.21 -16.51
C LYS A 162 -18.16 -16.74 -15.24
N THR A 163 -18.99 -17.08 -14.25
CA THR A 163 -18.67 -17.30 -12.82
C THR A 163 -18.16 -18.70 -12.45
N SER A 164 -17.41 -18.79 -11.33
CA SER A 164 -17.37 -19.95 -10.40
C SER A 164 -16.86 -19.54 -8.99
N LYS A 165 -17.08 -20.36 -7.95
CA LYS A 165 -16.90 -20.06 -6.48
C LYS A 165 -15.86 -20.98 -5.78
N GLN A 166 -15.42 -20.61 -4.55
CA GLN A 166 -14.64 -21.34 -3.49
C GLN A 166 -13.18 -20.84 -3.23
N VAL A 167 -12.54 -20.94 -2.03
CA VAL A 167 -12.98 -20.92 -0.59
C VAL A 167 -11.77 -20.61 0.36
N LEU A 168 -11.99 -20.39 1.67
CA LEU A 168 -11.03 -19.89 2.69
C LEU A 168 -10.25 -20.97 3.51
N LYS A 169 -8.96 -20.72 3.89
CA LYS A 169 -8.42 -20.99 5.27
C LYS A 169 -7.00 -20.43 5.61
N THR A 170 -6.69 -20.47 6.91
CA THR A 170 -5.73 -19.69 7.73
C THR A 170 -4.27 -20.19 7.82
N LEU A 171 -3.30 -19.33 8.20
CA LEU A 171 -2.12 -19.69 9.03
C LEU A 171 -1.55 -18.50 9.85
N LYS A 172 -0.96 -18.77 11.03
CA LYS A 172 -0.47 -17.79 12.04
C LYS A 172 1.07 -17.64 12.10
N SER A 173 1.51 -16.63 12.86
CA SER A 173 2.83 -16.47 13.52
C SER A 173 4.04 -15.99 12.69
N ALA A 174 4.15 -14.67 12.60
CA ALA A 174 5.37 -13.88 12.79
C ALA A 174 4.92 -12.46 13.25
N GLN A 175 5.78 -11.61 13.80
CA GLN A 175 5.43 -10.20 14.07
C GLN A 175 5.51 -9.33 12.80
N ILE A 176 4.95 -9.88 11.72
CA ILE A 176 4.59 -9.19 10.48
C ILE A 176 3.16 -8.69 10.70
N VAL A 177 2.89 -7.41 10.44
CA VAL A 177 1.51 -6.93 10.35
C VAL A 177 0.92 -7.43 9.03
N ARG A 178 0.43 -8.69 9.04
CA ARG A 178 -0.31 -9.28 7.91
C ARG A 178 -1.73 -8.72 7.94
N GLN A 179 -1.99 -7.68 7.16
CA GLN A 179 -3.34 -7.22 6.86
C GLN A 179 -3.78 -7.87 5.55
N THR A 180 -4.84 -8.68 5.60
CA THR A 180 -5.41 -9.36 4.42
C THR A 180 -6.01 -8.33 3.48
N LEU A 181 -5.71 -8.45 2.20
CA LEU A 181 -6.15 -7.49 1.21
C LEU A 181 -7.30 -7.97 0.35
N PHE A 182 -8.22 -7.06 0.04
CA PHE A 182 -9.41 -7.35 -0.72
C PHE A 182 -9.59 -6.35 -1.88
N ILE A 183 -9.86 -6.89 -3.06
CA ILE A 183 -9.97 -6.18 -4.34
C ILE A 183 -11.43 -5.76 -4.59
N HIS A 184 -11.70 -4.49 -4.91
CA HIS A 184 -13.03 -3.97 -5.21
C HIS A 184 -13.35 -4.11 -6.69
N THR A 185 -14.64 -4.18 -6.99
CA THR A 185 -15.17 -4.30 -8.34
C THR A 185 -16.17 -3.19 -8.56
N VAL A 186 -15.81 -2.20 -9.35
CA VAL A 186 -16.78 -1.21 -9.84
C VAL A 186 -17.52 -1.88 -11.01
N PRO A 187 -18.86 -1.79 -11.07
CA PRO A 187 -19.64 -2.33 -12.19
C PRO A 187 -19.30 -1.67 -13.54
#